data_AF-A0A1A8G209-F1
#
_entry.id   AF-A0A1A8G209-F1
#
_cell.length_a   1.000
_cell.length_b   1.000
_cell.length_c   1.000
_cell.angle_alpha   90.00
_cell.angle_beta   90.00
_cell.angle_gamma   90.00
#
_symmetry.space_group_name_H-M   'P 1'
#
loop_
_entity.id
_entity.type
_entity.pdbx_description
1 polymer ?
#
loop_
_entity_poly.entity_id
_entity_poly.type
_entity_poly.pdbx_seq_one_letter_code
_entity_poly.pdbx_strand_id
1 'polypeptide(L)'
;LVRTDSPNFLCSVLPSHWRCNKTLPVAFKVVALGDIPDGTVVTVMAGNDENYSAELRNASGVMKNQVARFNDLRFVGRSGRGKSFTLTITVFTNPPQVATYH
;
A
#
# COMPACT_ATOMS: atom_id res chain seq x y z
N LEU A 1 -3.67 -11.70 -5.23
CA LEU A 1 -3.88 -10.79 -4.08
C LEU A 1 -3.38 -11.49 -2.84
N VAL A 2 -2.98 -10.75 -1.81
CA VAL A 2 -2.56 -11.28 -0.50
C VAL A 2 -3.39 -10.59 0.59
N ARG A 3 -3.54 -11.27 1.73
CA ARG A 3 -4.21 -10.72 2.91
C ARG A 3 -3.33 -9.67 3.58
N THR A 4 -3.96 -8.61 4.09
CA THR A 4 -3.35 -7.74 5.09
C THR A 4 -3.62 -8.32 6.49
N ASP A 5 -3.21 -7.62 7.54
CA ASP A 5 -3.60 -7.93 8.93
C ASP A 5 -5.10 -7.73 9.20
N SER A 6 -5.77 -6.89 8.41
CA SER A 6 -7.20 -6.60 8.50
C SER A 6 -7.99 -7.58 7.64
N PRO A 7 -9.04 -8.22 8.19
CA PRO A 7 -9.86 -9.14 7.41
C PRO A 7 -10.67 -8.44 6.31
N ASN A 8 -10.75 -7.10 6.33
CA ASN A 8 -11.58 -6.31 5.42
C ASN A 8 -10.86 -5.93 4.12
N PHE A 9 -9.52 -6.09 4.06
CA PHE A 9 -8.73 -5.59 2.94
C PHE A 9 -7.75 -6.65 2.41
N LEU A 10 -7.59 -6.67 1.08
CA LEU A 10 -6.54 -7.42 0.40
C LEU A 10 -5.68 -6.44 -0.39
N CYS A 11 -4.45 -6.81 -0.69
CA CYS A 11 -3.60 -6.00 -1.56
C CYS A 11 -2.89 -6.82 -2.63
N SER A 12 -2.21 -6.13 -3.56
CA SER A 12 -1.36 -6.78 -4.55
C SER A 12 -0.12 -7.34 -3.89
N VAL A 13 0.33 -8.51 -4.37
CA VAL A 13 1.62 -9.07 -3.94
C VAL A 13 2.73 -8.16 -4.44
N LEU A 14 3.62 -7.74 -3.55
CA LEU A 14 4.81 -6.98 -3.94
C LEU A 14 6.02 -7.92 -4.11
N PRO A 15 6.98 -7.57 -4.98
CA PRO A 15 8.24 -8.30 -5.05
C PRO A 15 8.98 -8.27 -3.71
N SER A 16 9.59 -9.38 -3.30
CA SER A 16 10.37 -9.47 -2.05
C SER A 16 11.59 -8.54 -2.04
N HIS A 17 12.17 -8.26 -3.21
CA HIS A 17 13.25 -7.30 -3.38
C HIS A 17 13.08 -6.57 -4.71
N TRP A 18 13.10 -5.24 -4.68
CA TRP A 18 12.93 -4.42 -5.88
C TRP A 18 13.85 -3.20 -5.87
N ARG A 19 14.22 -2.73 -7.06
CA ARG A 19 15.06 -1.53 -7.22
C ARG A 19 14.28 -0.28 -6.85
N CYS A 20 14.92 0.61 -6.09
CA CYS A 20 14.31 1.91 -5.73
C CYS A 20 13.94 2.73 -6.98
N ASN A 21 12.85 3.49 -6.86
CA ASN A 21 12.23 4.36 -7.86
C ASN A 21 11.94 3.69 -9.22
N LYS A 22 11.89 2.35 -9.26
CA LYS A 22 11.51 1.58 -10.44
C LYS A 22 10.02 1.25 -10.38
N THR A 23 9.36 1.36 -11.52
CA THR A 23 7.97 0.89 -11.71
C THR A 23 7.83 -0.56 -11.24
N LEU A 24 6.79 -0.84 -10.47
CA LEU A 24 6.45 -2.18 -10.02
C LEU A 24 6.08 -3.07 -11.23
N PRO A 25 6.40 -4.37 -11.20
CA PRO A 25 6.07 -5.27 -12.30
C PRO A 25 4.55 -5.45 -12.46
N VAL A 26 3.80 -5.24 -11.38
CA VAL A 26 2.33 -5.22 -11.35
C VAL A 26 1.90 -3.99 -10.58
N ALA A 27 0.89 -3.28 -11.09
CA ALA A 27 0.32 -2.12 -10.41
C ALA A 27 -0.24 -2.52 -9.04
N PHE A 28 0.10 -1.75 -8.01
CA PHE A 28 -0.40 -1.98 -6.66
C PHE A 28 -1.89 -1.62 -6.58
N LYS A 29 -2.64 -2.47 -5.88
CA LYS A 29 -4.08 -2.32 -5.64
C LYS A 29 -4.40 -2.68 -4.21
N VAL A 30 -5.36 -1.98 -3.64
CA VAL A 30 -6.04 -2.33 -2.39
C VAL A 30 -7.48 -2.67 -2.74
N VAL A 31 -7.95 -3.82 -2.26
CA VAL A 31 -9.30 -4.34 -2.50
C VAL A 31 -10.03 -4.37 -1.17
N ALA A 32 -11.21 -3.79 -1.11
CA ALA A 32 -12.10 -3.87 0.05
C ALA A 32 -13.06 -5.05 -0.10
N LEU A 33 -13.28 -5.80 0.98
CA LEU A 33 -14.23 -6.92 1.02
C LEU A 33 -15.62 -6.50 1.52
N GLY A 34 -15.70 -5.42 2.29
CA GLY A 34 -16.96 -4.74 2.62
C GLY A 34 -17.16 -3.50 1.74
N ASP A 35 -18.34 -2.88 1.82
CA ASP A 35 -18.69 -1.70 1.02
C ASP A 35 -17.91 -0.45 1.46
N ILE A 36 -17.25 0.19 0.51
CA ILE A 36 -16.47 1.41 0.71
C ILE A 36 -16.88 2.36 -0.41
N PRO A 37 -17.40 3.55 -0.11
CA PRO A 37 -17.87 4.47 -1.14
C PRO A 37 -16.81 4.76 -2.20
N ASP A 38 -17.22 4.74 -3.46
CA ASP A 38 -16.39 5.22 -4.57
C ASP A 38 -15.93 6.66 -4.30
N GLY A 39 -14.69 6.96 -4.68
CA GLY A 39 -14.06 8.24 -4.36
C GLY A 39 -13.31 8.26 -3.02
N THR A 40 -13.48 7.25 -2.16
CA THR A 40 -12.70 7.15 -0.90
C THR A 40 -11.20 7.09 -1.22
N VAL A 41 -10.43 8.01 -0.65
CA VAL A 41 -8.98 8.03 -0.83
C VAL A 41 -8.36 6.88 -0.05
N VAL A 42 -7.32 6.28 -0.64
CA VAL A 42 -6.46 5.30 0.01
C VAL A 42 -5.02 5.75 -0.12
N THR A 43 -4.26 5.76 0.97
CA THR A 43 -2.82 6.04 0.94
C THR A 43 -2.00 4.86 1.45
N VAL A 44 -0.73 4.83 1.07
CA VAL A 44 0.25 3.88 1.57
C VAL A 44 1.42 4.65 2.18
N MET A 45 1.87 4.20 3.33
CA MET A 45 3.17 4.55 3.90
C MET A 45 4.04 3.30 3.98
N ALA A 46 5.36 3.46 3.92
CA ALA A 46 6.31 2.36 4.05
C ALA A 46 7.30 2.71 5.16
N GLY A 47 7.53 1.80 6.09
CA GLY A 47 8.44 2.05 7.19
C GLY A 47 8.99 0.80 7.86
N ASN A 48 10.11 0.94 8.53
CA ASN A 48 10.69 -0.05 9.44
C ASN A 48 11.57 0.66 10.50
N ASP A 49 12.39 -0.10 11.22
CA ASP A 49 13.27 0.38 12.28
C ASP A 49 14.45 1.24 11.79
N GLU A 50 14.89 1.10 10.53
CA GLU A 50 15.95 1.94 9.94
C GLU A 50 15.41 3.18 9.24
N ASN A 51 14.23 3.07 8.65
CA ASN A 51 13.60 4.14 7.91
C ASN A 51 12.10 4.11 8.22
N TYR A 52 11.72 4.86 9.26
CA TYR A 52 10.35 4.85 9.81
C TYR A 52 9.30 5.40 8.83
N SER A 53 9.72 6.21 7.85
CA SER A 53 8.86 6.77 6.82
C SER A 53 9.64 6.97 5.53
N ALA A 54 9.70 5.91 4.73
CA ALA A 54 10.40 5.90 3.47
C ALA A 54 9.68 6.74 2.42
N GLU A 55 10.45 7.48 1.61
CA GLU A 55 9.89 8.24 0.50
C GLU A 55 9.22 7.30 -0.53
N LEU A 56 7.98 7.64 -0.88
CA LEU A 56 7.19 6.97 -1.91
C LEU A 56 6.76 7.99 -2.97
N ARG A 57 6.54 7.51 -4.20
CA ARG A 57 5.88 8.29 -5.26
C ARG A 57 4.55 7.64 -5.63
N ASN A 58 3.55 8.49 -5.92
CA ASN A 58 2.20 8.05 -6.26
C ASN A 58 1.60 7.13 -5.17
N ALA A 59 1.81 7.51 -3.91
CA ALA A 59 1.40 6.77 -2.72
C ALA A 59 -0.08 6.97 -2.34
N SER A 60 -0.90 7.41 -3.29
CA SER A 60 -2.35 7.53 -3.15
C SER A 60 -3.06 6.85 -4.31
N GLY A 61 -4.21 6.27 -4.00
CA GLY A 61 -5.18 5.74 -4.92
C GLY A 61 -6.59 6.17 -4.51
N VAL A 62 -7.54 5.97 -5.41
CA VAL A 62 -8.96 6.28 -5.16
C VAL A 62 -9.75 5.00 -5.30
N MET A 63 -10.57 4.70 -4.29
CA MET A 63 -11.47 3.55 -4.30
C MET A 63 -12.49 3.70 -5.43
N LYS A 64 -12.62 2.66 -6.26
CA LYS A 64 -13.66 2.55 -7.28
C LYS A 64 -14.06 1.09 -7.45
N ASN A 65 -15.35 0.79 -7.35
CA ASN A 65 -15.88 -0.58 -7.37
C ASN A 65 -15.10 -1.50 -6.41
N GLN A 66 -14.94 -1.07 -5.16
CA GLN A 66 -14.19 -1.80 -4.12
C GLN A 66 -12.70 -2.03 -4.39
N VAL A 67 -12.12 -1.35 -5.39
CA VAL A 67 -10.68 -1.43 -5.70
C VAL A 67 -10.05 -0.04 -5.79
N ALA A 68 -9.07 0.24 -4.95
CA ALA A 68 -8.18 1.40 -5.10
C ALA A 68 -6.91 0.99 -5.86
N ARG A 69 -6.77 1.45 -7.11
CA ARG A 69 -5.59 1.20 -7.94
C ARG A 69 -4.62 2.38 -7.84
N PHE A 70 -3.36 2.08 -7.53
CA PHE A 70 -2.30 3.07 -7.47
C PHE A 70 -1.65 3.18 -8.84
N ASN A 71 -1.57 4.40 -9.36
CA ASN A 71 -0.98 4.65 -10.67
C ASN A 71 0.53 4.79 -10.55
N ASP A 72 1.27 3.71 -10.83
CA ASP A 72 2.73 3.67 -10.79
C ASP A 72 3.29 4.05 -9.41
N LEU A 73 2.81 3.37 -8.35
CA LEU A 73 3.42 3.43 -7.02
C LEU A 73 4.90 3.05 -7.09
N ARG A 74 5.77 3.85 -6.47
CA ARG A 74 7.21 3.55 -6.39
C ARG A 74 7.76 3.76 -4.99
N PHE A 75 8.70 2.89 -4.62
CA PHE A 75 9.50 2.97 -3.40
C PHE A 75 10.81 3.71 -3.70
N VAL A 76 10.98 4.94 -3.20
CA VAL A 76 12.21 5.73 -3.41
C VAL A 76 13.18 5.50 -2.26
N GLY A 77 12.69 5.56 -1.02
CA GLY A 77 13.45 5.19 0.16
C GLY A 77 13.85 3.71 0.17
N ARG A 78 14.98 3.40 0.82
CA ARG A 78 15.50 2.04 0.96
C ARG A 78 15.21 1.50 2.35
N SER A 79 14.97 0.19 2.44
CA SER A 79 14.62 -0.49 3.70
C SER A 79 15.82 -0.89 4.54
N GLY A 80 17.03 -0.88 3.97
CA GLY A 80 18.24 -1.37 4.64
C GLY A 80 18.72 -2.71 4.12
N ARG A 81 19.90 -3.15 4.58
CA ARG A 81 20.48 -4.44 4.18
C ARG A 81 19.75 -5.58 4.88
N GLY A 82 19.11 -6.47 4.11
CA GLY A 82 18.41 -7.63 4.66
C GLY A 82 17.12 -7.30 5.41
N LYS A 83 16.60 -6.07 5.23
CA LYS A 83 15.37 -5.60 5.87
C LYS A 83 14.30 -5.29 4.83
N SER A 84 13.05 -5.46 5.24
CA SER A 84 11.86 -5.13 4.45
C SER A 84 11.12 -3.95 5.09
N PHE A 85 10.26 -3.31 4.32
CA PHE A 85 9.29 -2.36 4.87
C PHE A 85 8.05 -3.10 5.35
N THR A 86 7.45 -2.63 6.43
CA THR A 86 6.02 -2.81 6.66
C THR A 86 5.29 -1.68 5.96
N LEU A 87 4.22 -2.01 5.22
CA LEU A 87 3.34 -1.01 4.64
C LEU A 87 2.16 -0.75 5.53
N THR A 88 1.82 0.52 5.72
CA THR A 88 0.58 0.96 6.35
C THR A 88 -0.35 1.49 5.27
N ILE A 89 -1.51 0.86 5.12
CA ILE A 89 -2.55 1.22 4.17
C ILE A 89 -3.66 1.93 4.93
N THR A 90 -3.91 3.20 4.61
CA THR A 90 -4.98 3.99 5.23
C THR A 90 -6.11 4.20 4.24
N VAL A 91 -7.32 3.76 4.60
CA VAL A 91 -8.55 3.97 3.85
C VAL A 91 -9.35 5.06 4.56
N PHE A 92 -9.55 6.21 3.90
CA PHE A 92 -10.13 7.41 4.50
C PHE A 92 -11.67 7.38 4.57
N THR A 93 -12.21 6.34 5.19
CA THR A 93 -13.60 6.31 5.65
C THR A 93 -13.79 7.18 6.90
N ASN A 94 -15.01 7.26 7.43
CA ASN A 94 -15.29 7.91 8.71
C ASN A 94 -15.96 6.90 9.68
N PRO A 95 -15.23 6.32 10.64
CA PRO A 95 -13.81 6.56 10.95
C PRO A 95 -12.85 5.94 9.90
N PRO A 96 -11.59 6.43 9.79
CA PRO A 96 -10.58 5.83 8.92
C PRO A 96 -10.27 4.39 9.34
N GLN A 97 -10.03 3.54 8.35
CA GLN A 97 -9.61 2.15 8.56
C GLN A 97 -8.16 1.98 8.13
N VAL A 98 -7.41 1.20 8.91
CA VAL A 98 -5.99 0.94 8.66
C VAL A 98 -5.75 -0.55 8.54
N ALA A 99 -4.89 -0.93 7.61
CA ALA A 99 -4.38 -2.28 7.47
C ALA A 99 -2.86 -2.26 7.24
N THR A 100 -2.14 -3.27 7.69
CA THR A 100 -0.71 -3.43 7.48
C THR A 100 -0.37 -4.63 6.60
N TYR A 101 0.76 -4.53 5.89
CA TYR A 101 1.34 -5.61 5.07
C TYR A 101 2.84 -5.69 5.32
N HIS A 102 3.30 -6.85 5.78
CA HIS A 102 4.71 -7.15 6.12
C HIS A 102 5.47 -7.80 4.95
#